data_AF-A0A951B883-F1
#
_entry.id   AF-A0A951B883-F1
#
_cell.length_a   1.000
_cell.length_b   1.000
_cell.length_c   1.000
_cell.angle_alpha   90.00
_cell.angle_beta   90.00
_cell.angle_gamma   90.00
#
_symmetry.space_group_name_H-M   'P 1'
#
loop_
_entity.id
_entity.type
_entity.pdbx_description
1 polymer ?
#
loop_
_entity_poly.entity_id
_entity_poly.type
_entity_poly.pdbx_seq_one_letter_code
_entity_poly.pdbx_strand_id
1 'polypeptide(L)'
;MVSTTDVQRNLGPARDFVGYGRRPPRIAWPSGHLVAVNLVVCYEEGAEYSVFDGDAASDGWGEYPLSAAPGIRDLGTETHFEYGSRVGIWRIARLLDRH
;
A
#
# COMPACT_ATOMS: atom_id res chain seq x y z
N MET A 1 -19.41 -24.21 3.75
CA MET A 1 -20.31 -23.37 4.57
C MET A 1 -19.45 -22.86 5.72
N VAL A 2 -19.02 -21.60 5.69
CA VAL A 2 -18.16 -21.04 6.75
C VAL A 2 -19.01 -20.86 8.00
N SER A 3 -18.54 -21.39 9.14
CA SER A 3 -19.26 -21.31 10.40
C SER A 3 -19.39 -19.85 10.84
N THR A 4 -20.55 -19.45 11.37
CA THR A 4 -20.75 -18.13 11.98
C THR A 4 -19.77 -17.86 13.13
N THR A 5 -19.21 -18.91 13.73
CA THR A 5 -18.15 -18.83 14.75
C THR A 5 -16.79 -18.38 14.19
N ASP A 6 -16.50 -18.65 12.91
CA ASP A 6 -15.25 -18.24 12.26
C ASP A 6 -15.28 -16.75 11.86
N VAL A 7 -16.47 -16.23 11.55
CA VAL A 7 -16.66 -14.78 11.28
C VAL A 7 -16.28 -13.96 12.50
N GLN A 8 -16.69 -14.36 13.72
CA GLN A 8 -16.36 -13.62 14.94
C GLN A 8 -14.86 -13.60 15.28
N ARG A 9 -14.08 -14.59 14.83
CA ARG A 9 -12.62 -14.63 15.07
C ARG A 9 -11.83 -13.62 14.21
N ASN A 10 -12.42 -13.11 13.13
CA ASN A 10 -11.75 -12.27 12.13
C ASN A 10 -12.24 -10.80 12.07
N LEU A 11 -13.04 -10.34 13.02
CA LEU A 11 -13.61 -8.97 12.97
C LEU A 11 -12.65 -7.86 13.42
N GLY A 12 -11.45 -8.21 13.89
CA GLY A 12 -10.52 -7.24 14.48
C GLY A 12 -11.10 -6.57 15.74
N PRO A 13 -10.36 -5.63 16.36
CA PRO A 13 -10.89 -4.86 17.46
C PRO A 13 -12.05 -3.96 17.00
N ALA A 14 -12.95 -3.63 17.93
CA ALA A 14 -14.02 -2.68 17.67
C ALA A 14 -13.44 -1.33 17.19
N ARG A 15 -14.07 -0.74 16.18
CA ARG A 15 -13.64 0.54 15.61
C ARG A 15 -13.81 1.66 16.63
N ASP A 16 -12.74 2.42 16.85
CA ASP A 16 -12.82 3.70 17.55
C ASP A 16 -13.16 4.81 16.54
N PHE A 17 -14.39 5.30 16.58
CA PHE A 17 -14.87 6.42 15.77
C PHE A 17 -14.72 7.78 16.46
N VAL A 18 -14.31 7.80 17.73
CA VAL A 18 -14.19 9.02 18.52
C VAL A 18 -12.78 9.59 18.42
N GLY A 19 -11.76 8.72 18.53
CA GLY A 19 -10.36 9.13 18.57
C GLY A 19 -10.09 10.20 19.64
N TYR A 20 -9.34 11.23 19.28
CA TYR A 20 -9.00 12.32 20.22
C TYR A 20 -10.14 13.32 20.49
N GLY A 21 -11.27 13.24 19.77
CA GLY A 21 -12.39 14.17 19.92
C GLY A 21 -11.99 15.66 19.80
N ARG A 22 -12.69 16.52 20.54
CA ARG A 22 -12.48 18.00 20.50
C ARG A 22 -11.13 18.48 21.08
N ARG A 23 -10.38 17.63 21.76
CA ARG A 23 -9.18 18.02 22.52
C ARG A 23 -8.02 17.07 22.23
N PRO A 24 -7.32 17.25 21.08
CA PRO A 24 -6.13 16.47 20.78
C PRO A 24 -5.01 16.73 21.79
N PRO A 25 -4.09 15.77 21.97
CA PRO A 25 -2.94 15.96 22.84
C PRO A 25 -2.08 17.13 22.32
N ARG A 26 -1.48 17.88 23.26
CA ARG A 26 -0.46 18.87 22.91
C ARG A 26 0.83 18.13 22.60
N ILE A 27 1.22 18.13 21.33
CA ILE A 27 2.46 17.52 20.87
C ILE A 27 3.57 18.57 20.88
N ALA A 28 4.74 18.20 21.40
CA ALA A 28 5.96 19.00 21.31
C ALA A 28 7.01 18.16 20.59
N TRP A 29 7.39 18.58 19.38
CA TRP A 29 8.45 17.93 18.63
C TRP A 29 9.82 18.37 19.14
N PRO A 30 10.87 17.53 18.96
CA PRO A 30 12.24 17.91 19.31
C PRO A 30 12.61 19.28 18.74
N SER A 31 13.39 20.05 19.51
CA SER A 31 13.83 21.41 19.16
C SER A 31 12.69 22.42 18.92
N GLY A 32 11.46 22.14 19.35
CA GLY A 32 10.33 23.06 19.23
C GLY A 32 9.75 23.18 17.82
N HIS A 33 10.04 22.22 16.93
CA HIS A 33 9.45 22.18 15.60
C HIS A 33 7.92 22.05 15.66
N LEU A 34 7.24 22.62 14.67
CA LEU A 34 5.79 22.63 14.60
C LEU A 34 5.22 21.42 13.86
N VAL A 35 6.03 20.78 13.02
CA VAL A 35 5.62 19.68 12.13
C VAL A 35 6.68 18.59 12.15
N ALA A 36 6.24 17.33 12.20
CA ALA A 36 7.06 16.18 11.89
C ALA A 36 6.70 15.69 10.48
N VAL A 37 7.71 15.50 9.62
CA VAL A 37 7.55 14.93 8.28
C VAL A 37 8.06 13.50 8.33
N ASN A 38 7.23 12.54 7.91
CA ASN A 38 7.62 11.14 7.79
C ASN A 38 7.49 10.71 6.33
N LEU A 39 8.61 10.39 5.69
CA LEU A 39 8.64 9.86 4.33
C LEU A 39 8.61 8.33 4.41
N VAL A 40 7.60 7.72 3.79
CA VAL A 40 7.46 6.27 3.71
C VAL A 40 7.62 5.86 2.26
N VAL A 41 8.56 4.95 2.00
CA VAL A 41 8.75 4.34 0.69
C VAL A 41 8.21 2.91 0.77
N CYS A 42 7.08 2.67 0.12
CA CYS A 42 6.58 1.31 -0.07
C CYS A 42 7.39 0.65 -1.19
N TYR A 43 7.72 -0.63 -0.98
CA TYR A 43 8.35 -1.47 -1.99
C TYR A 43 7.51 -2.74 -2.06
N GLU A 44 6.60 -2.76 -3.01
CA GLU A 44 5.55 -3.78 -3.16
C GLU A 44 5.69 -4.50 -4.50
N GLU A 45 6.54 -3.98 -5.39
CA GLU A 45 6.74 -4.47 -6.73
C GLU A 45 7.31 -5.91 -6.74
N GLY A 46 6.57 -6.81 -7.38
CA GLY A 46 6.79 -8.26 -7.39
C GLY A 46 5.95 -9.02 -6.35
N ALA A 47 5.08 -8.35 -5.60
CA ALA A 47 4.15 -8.96 -4.64
C ALA A 47 2.68 -8.58 -4.92
N GLU A 48 2.41 -7.86 -6.01
CA GLU A 48 1.07 -7.58 -6.50
C GLU A 48 0.34 -8.84 -6.94
N TYR A 49 -0.99 -8.77 -7.06
CA TYR A 49 -1.75 -9.88 -7.63
C TYR A 49 -1.30 -10.15 -9.06
N SER A 50 -0.98 -11.39 -9.33
CA SER A 50 -0.34 -11.79 -10.57
C SER A 50 -0.85 -13.16 -11.03
N VAL A 51 -1.47 -13.19 -12.21
CA VAL A 51 -1.86 -14.46 -12.86
C VAL A 51 -0.63 -15.34 -13.12
N PHE A 52 0.54 -14.73 -13.35
CA PHE A 52 1.78 -15.47 -13.52
C PHE A 52 2.21 -16.21 -12.25
N ASP A 53 1.99 -15.60 -11.09
CA ASP A 53 2.34 -16.16 -9.77
C ASP A 53 1.24 -17.07 -9.19
N GLY A 54 0.15 -17.27 -9.95
CA GLY A 54 -0.92 -18.22 -9.65
C GLY A 54 -2.20 -17.60 -9.08
N ASP A 55 -2.31 -16.28 -9.04
CA ASP A 55 -3.54 -15.61 -8.63
C ASP A 55 -4.64 -15.71 -9.68
N ALA A 56 -5.90 -15.57 -9.24
CA ALA A 56 -7.05 -15.67 -10.12
C ALA A 56 -7.16 -14.49 -11.12
N ALA A 57 -6.56 -13.34 -10.79
CA ALA A 57 -6.55 -12.13 -11.59
C ALA A 57 -5.29 -11.32 -11.30
N SER A 58 -4.92 -10.44 -12.24
CA SER A 58 -3.86 -9.46 -12.04
C SER A 58 -4.36 -8.30 -11.17
N ASP A 59 -3.44 -7.53 -10.59
CA ASP A 59 -3.81 -6.33 -9.84
C ASP A 59 -4.63 -5.35 -10.70
N GLY A 60 -5.69 -4.82 -10.10
CA GLY A 60 -6.61 -3.89 -10.74
C GLY A 60 -6.21 -2.42 -10.54
N TRP A 61 -5.20 -2.15 -9.71
CA TRP A 61 -4.67 -0.81 -9.49
C TRP A 61 -3.49 -0.54 -10.42
N GLY A 62 -3.57 0.54 -11.21
CA GLY A 62 -2.52 0.90 -12.17
C GLY A 62 -2.76 2.25 -12.85
N GLU A 63 -1.91 2.57 -13.81
CA GLU A 63 -1.91 3.87 -14.53
C GLU A 63 -3.04 4.02 -15.55
N TYR A 64 -3.80 2.96 -15.82
CA TYR A 64 -4.87 2.96 -16.82
C TYR A 64 -6.13 2.27 -16.28
N PRO A 65 -7.33 2.68 -16.76
CA PRO A 65 -8.61 2.26 -16.19
C PRO A 65 -9.12 0.90 -16.69
N LEU A 66 -8.32 0.19 -17.48
CA LEU A 66 -8.69 -1.10 -18.06
C LEU A 66 -7.90 -2.18 -17.34
N SER A 67 -8.54 -3.29 -17.00
CA SER A 67 -7.84 -4.46 -16.45
C SER A 67 -8.07 -5.64 -17.38
N ALA A 68 -7.06 -6.50 -17.51
CA ALA A 68 -7.22 -7.77 -18.19
C ALA A 68 -8.31 -8.62 -17.50
N ALA A 69 -8.96 -9.49 -18.29
CA ALA A 69 -9.92 -10.42 -17.73
C ALA A 69 -9.23 -11.45 -16.79
N PRO A 70 -9.95 -12.01 -15.79
CA PRO A 70 -9.40 -13.04 -14.92
C PRO A 70 -8.76 -14.21 -15.69
N GLY A 71 -7.64 -14.71 -15.18
CA GLY A 71 -6.84 -15.75 -15.84
C GLY A 71 -6.03 -15.30 -17.06
N ILE A 72 -6.07 -14.02 -17.43
CA ILE A 72 -5.21 -13.42 -18.46
C ILE A 72 -4.21 -12.49 -17.78
N ARG A 73 -2.94 -12.60 -18.17
CA ARG A 73 -1.88 -11.69 -17.70
C ARG A 73 -2.15 -10.26 -18.17
N ASP A 74 -2.04 -9.32 -17.25
CA ASP A 74 -2.12 -7.90 -17.55
C ASP A 74 -0.73 -7.29 -17.71
N LEU A 75 -0.19 -7.36 -18.93
CA LEU A 75 1.18 -6.94 -19.19
C LEU A 75 1.41 -5.44 -18.92
N GLY A 76 0.38 -4.60 -19.04
CA GLY A 76 0.55 -3.19 -18.71
C GLY A 76 0.79 -2.99 -17.21
N THR A 77 0.04 -3.71 -16.36
CA THR A 77 0.16 -3.66 -14.90
C THR A 77 1.51 -4.21 -14.50
N GLU A 78 1.91 -5.36 -15.05
CA GLU A 78 3.24 -5.94 -14.81
C GLU A 78 4.35 -4.95 -15.15
N THR A 79 4.32 -4.31 -16.33
CA THR A 79 5.36 -3.34 -16.70
C THR A 79 5.39 -2.10 -15.80
N HIS A 80 4.26 -1.69 -15.25
CA HIS A 80 4.17 -0.60 -14.28
C HIS A 80 4.87 -0.96 -12.96
N PHE A 81 4.57 -2.14 -12.39
CA PHE A 81 5.26 -2.65 -11.20
C PHE A 81 6.75 -2.89 -11.46
N GLU A 82 7.10 -3.47 -12.60
CA GLU A 82 8.51 -3.66 -12.97
C GLU A 82 9.28 -2.34 -13.06
N TYR A 83 8.64 -1.25 -13.48
CA TYR A 83 9.31 0.06 -13.50
C TYR A 83 9.72 0.51 -12.09
N GLY A 84 8.84 0.32 -11.10
CA GLY A 84 9.10 0.68 -9.71
C GLY A 84 10.35 -0.01 -9.17
N SER A 85 10.43 -1.32 -9.29
CA SER A 85 11.58 -2.13 -8.84
C SER A 85 12.86 -1.91 -9.67
N ARG A 86 12.75 -1.70 -10.99
CA ARG A 86 13.91 -1.57 -11.87
C ARG A 86 14.50 -0.17 -11.91
N VAL A 87 13.67 0.87 -11.79
CA VAL A 87 14.05 2.27 -12.04
C VAL A 87 13.61 3.19 -10.93
N GLY A 88 12.35 3.09 -10.49
CA GLY A 88 11.71 4.00 -9.54
C GLY A 88 12.44 4.07 -8.20
N ILE A 89 12.65 2.91 -7.56
CA ILE A 89 13.28 2.81 -6.25
C ILE A 89 14.67 3.44 -6.21
N TRP A 90 15.46 3.23 -7.26
CA TRP A 90 16.81 3.78 -7.34
C TRP A 90 16.83 5.29 -7.54
N ARG A 91 15.81 5.84 -8.23
CA ARG A 91 15.66 7.29 -8.35
C ARG A 91 15.32 7.92 -6.99
N ILE A 92 14.44 7.28 -6.23
CA ILE A 92 14.05 7.74 -4.89
C ILE A 92 15.26 7.64 -3.95
N ALA A 93 15.95 6.50 -3.90
CA ALA A 93 17.14 6.30 -3.07
C ALA A 93 18.19 7.40 -3.32
N ARG A 94 18.53 7.67 -4.60
CA ARG A 94 19.45 8.76 -4.95
C ARG A 94 18.96 10.16 -4.58
N LEU A 95 17.65 10.39 -4.53
CA LEU A 95 17.10 11.68 -4.10
C LEU A 95 17.23 11.85 -2.59
N LEU A 96 16.95 10.79 -1.83
CA LEU A 96 17.09 10.78 -0.37
C LEU A 96 18.56 10.85 0.04
N ASP A 97 19.47 10.13 -0.62
CA ASP A 97 20.91 10.20 -0.31
C ASP A 97 21.51 11.60 -0.54
N ARG A 98 20.87 12.44 -1.37
CA ARG A 98 21.33 13.80 -1.65
C ARG A 98 20.90 14.82 -0.60
N HIS A 99 19.92 14.52 0.26
CA HIS A 99 19.26 15.48 1.14
C HIS A 99 19.15 14.97 2.58
#